data_AF-A0A645A6V4-F1
#
_entry.id   AF-A0A645A6V4-F1
#
_cell.length_a   1.000
_cell.length_b   1.000
_cell.length_c   1.000
_cell.angle_alpha   90.00
_cell.angle_beta   90.00
_cell.angle_gamma   90.00
#
_symmetry.space_group_name_H-M   'P 1'
#
loop_
_entity.id
_entity.type
_entity.pdbx_description
1 polymer ?
#
loop_
_entity_poly.entity_id
_entity_poly.type
_entity_poly.pdbx_seq_one_letter_code
_entity_poly.pdbx_strand_id
1 'polypeptide(L)'
;MARGGIVSRQALERALEEEWIAGAGLDVLWEEPHRTDDPFLAHPKVVVTPHIGGVNDASLEGVLRFIAGNAALLAEGKRPMSCLNESGTGRKKS
;
A
#
# COMPACT_ATOMS: atom_id res chain seq x y z
N MET A 1 3.31 3.42 5.88
CA MET A 1 1.85 3.64 5.78
C MET A 1 1.18 2.31 5.49
N ALA A 2 -0.07 2.13 5.90
CA ALA A 2 -0.78 0.85 5.84
C ALA A 2 -1.79 0.81 4.67
N ARG A 3 -3.05 0.43 4.91
CA ARG A 3 -4.13 0.40 3.90
C ARG A 3 -5.25 1.35 4.31
N GLY A 4 -5.89 2.03 3.34
CA GLY A 4 -6.96 2.99 3.62
C GLY A 4 -8.13 2.38 4.40
N GLY A 5 -8.50 1.14 4.07
CA GLY A 5 -9.59 0.40 4.73
C GLY A 5 -9.40 0.07 6.22
N ILE A 6 -8.24 0.37 6.82
CA ILE A 6 -8.02 0.20 8.28
C ILE A 6 -8.76 1.30 9.06
N VAL A 7 -8.83 2.51 8.51
CA VAL A 7 -9.53 3.63 9.13
C VAL A 7 -10.97 3.66 8.61
N SER A 8 -11.95 3.89 9.48
CA SER A 8 -13.32 4.14 9.03
C SER A 8 -13.42 5.54 8.41
N ARG A 9 -13.85 5.61 7.14
CA ARG A 9 -14.03 6.87 6.42
C ARG A 9 -14.96 7.83 7.17
N GLN A 10 -16.14 7.33 7.55
CA GLN A 10 -17.16 8.12 8.25
C GLN A 10 -16.66 8.63 9.60
N ALA A 11 -15.86 7.83 10.31
CA ALA A 11 -15.29 8.27 11.58
C ALA A 11 -14.26 9.38 11.39
N LEU A 12 -13.46 9.32 10.32
CA LEU A 12 -12.50 10.39 10.00
C LEU A 12 -13.21 11.67 9.60
N GLU A 13 -14.23 11.58 8.74
CA GLU A 13 -15.07 12.72 8.33
C GLU A 13 -15.66 13.41 9.57
N ARG A 14 -16.28 12.62 10.45
CA ARG A 14 -16.84 13.12 11.72
C ARG A 14 -15.78 13.76 12.62
N ALA A 15 -14.61 13.15 12.75
CA ALA A 15 -13.55 13.67 13.61
C ALA A 15 -12.98 15.01 13.10
N LEU A 16 -12.98 15.23 11.78
CA LEU A 16 -12.59 16.49 11.15
C LEU A 16 -13.67 17.57 11.29
N GLU A 17 -14.94 17.19 11.09
CA GLU A 17 -16.12 18.06 11.19
C GLU A 17 -16.35 18.54 12.64
N GLU A 18 -16.37 17.62 13.60
CA GLU A 18 -16.56 17.92 15.03
C GLU A 18 -15.27 18.41 15.72
N GLU A 19 -14.21 18.64 14.96
CA GLU A 19 -12.91 19.14 15.43
C GLU A 19 -12.26 18.30 16.55
N TRP A 20 -12.54 17.00 16.58
CA TRP A 20 -11.86 16.06 17.48
C TRP A 20 -10.37 15.95 17.14
N ILE A 21 -10.03 16.19 15.88
CA ILE A 21 -8.66 16.29 15.39
C ILE A 21 -8.48 17.60 14.62
N ALA A 22 -7.26 18.15 14.65
CA ALA A 22 -6.92 19.36 13.93
C ALA A 22 -6.76 19.15 12.41
N GLY A 23 -6.51 17.91 11.98
CA GLY A 23 -6.32 17.54 10.58
C GLY A 23 -5.80 16.11 10.41
N ALA A 24 -5.64 15.67 9.16
CA ALA A 24 -5.16 14.33 8.82
C ALA A 24 -4.18 14.32 7.64
N GLY A 25 -3.21 13.41 7.68
CA GLY A 25 -2.32 13.09 6.56
C GLY A 25 -2.62 11.70 6.02
N LEU A 26 -2.97 11.59 4.74
CA LEU A 26 -3.37 10.34 4.10
C LEU A 26 -2.45 10.02 2.92
N ASP A 27 -1.74 8.89 2.98
CA ASP A 27 -1.00 8.36 1.82
C ASP A 27 -1.78 7.29 1.06
N VAL A 28 -2.83 6.75 1.68
CA VAL A 28 -3.69 5.71 1.14
C VAL A 28 -5.14 6.11 1.35
N LEU A 29 -6.00 5.74 0.40
CA LEU A 29 -7.42 6.06 0.39
C LEU A 29 -8.26 4.78 0.35
N TRP A 30 -9.57 4.91 0.53
CA TRP A 30 -10.49 3.77 0.54
C TRP A 30 -10.68 3.16 -0.85
N GLU A 31 -10.54 3.96 -1.90
CA GLU A 31 -10.57 3.56 -3.29
C GLU A 31 -9.27 4.04 -3.96
N GLU A 32 -8.59 3.14 -4.67
CA GLU A 32 -7.33 3.43 -5.35
C GLU A 32 -7.29 2.76 -6.74
N PRO A 33 -6.98 3.50 -7.83
CA PRO A 33 -6.70 4.94 -7.88
C PRO A 33 -7.87 5.79 -7.38
N HIS A 34 -7.58 6.88 -6.68
CA HIS A 34 -8.64 7.70 -6.11
C HIS A 34 -9.44 8.38 -7.21
N ARG A 35 -10.72 8.61 -6.93
CA ARG A 35 -11.55 9.42 -7.80
C ARG A 35 -11.09 10.88 -7.72
N THR A 36 -11.07 11.57 -8.85
CA THR A 36 -10.64 12.98 -8.91
C THR A 36 -11.60 13.92 -8.16
N ASP A 37 -12.82 13.47 -7.87
CA ASP A 37 -13.85 14.19 -7.12
C ASP A 37 -13.91 13.80 -5.63
N ASP A 38 -12.93 13.05 -5.11
CA ASP A 38 -12.91 12.67 -3.70
C ASP A 38 -12.78 13.92 -2.79
N PRO A 39 -13.75 14.16 -1.87
CA PRO A 39 -13.73 15.31 -0.97
C PRO A 39 -12.44 15.48 -0.16
N PHE A 40 -11.75 14.38 0.18
CA PHE A 40 -10.50 14.46 0.93
C PHE A 40 -9.37 15.15 0.17
N LEU A 41 -9.42 15.20 -1.17
CA LEU A 41 -8.42 15.90 -1.98
C LEU A 41 -8.52 17.42 -1.88
N ALA A 42 -9.72 17.94 -1.58
CA ALA A 42 -9.98 19.38 -1.46
C ALA A 42 -10.17 19.84 -0.01
N HIS A 43 -10.12 18.92 0.96
CA HIS A 43 -10.43 19.23 2.35
C HIS A 43 -9.32 20.07 3.00
N PRO A 44 -9.63 21.26 3.57
CA PRO A 44 -8.61 22.23 4.01
C PRO A 44 -7.74 21.76 5.18
N LYS A 45 -8.23 20.80 5.98
CA LYS A 45 -7.50 20.19 7.10
C LYS A 45 -6.84 18.84 6.75
N VAL A 46 -6.80 18.46 5.47
CA VAL A 46 -6.27 17.16 5.04
C VAL A 46 -5.16 17.35 4.01
N VAL A 47 -4.07 16.62 4.20
CA VAL A 47 -2.99 16.52 3.23
C VAL A 47 -2.98 15.11 2.68
N VAL A 48 -3.02 14.98 1.35
CA VAL A 48 -3.02 13.69 0.67
C VAL A 48 -1.74 13.52 -0.14
N THR A 49 -1.09 12.37 -0.02
CA THR A 49 -0.01 11.92 -0.91
C THR A 49 -0.46 10.70 -1.71
N PRO A 50 -0.04 10.56 -2.98
CA PRO A 50 -0.59 9.53 -3.87
C PRO A 50 0.09 8.16 -3.71
N HIS A 51 -0.02 7.51 -2.54
CA HIS A 51 0.56 6.19 -2.24
C HIS A 51 2.07 6.10 -2.51
N ILE A 52 2.81 7.10 -2.04
CA ILE A 52 4.25 7.24 -2.22
C ILE A 52 5.03 7.21 -0.91
N GLY A 53 4.37 6.98 0.23
CA GLY A 53 5.00 7.01 1.55
C GLY A 53 6.09 5.95 1.77
N GLY A 54 6.19 4.96 0.89
CA GLY A 54 7.28 3.96 0.88
C GLY A 54 8.21 4.06 -0.34
N VAL A 55 8.05 5.07 -1.19
CA VAL A 55 8.71 5.14 -2.50
C VAL A 55 9.81 6.20 -2.48
N ASN A 56 11.05 5.75 -2.71
CA ASN A 56 12.22 6.55 -3.03
C ASN A 56 13.17 5.73 -3.91
N ASP A 57 14.18 6.38 -4.52
CA ASP A 57 15.08 5.73 -5.48
C ASP A 57 15.75 4.47 -4.92
N ALA A 58 16.27 4.53 -3.69
CA ALA A 58 16.92 3.39 -3.04
C ALA A 58 15.94 2.23 -2.78
N SER A 59 14.72 2.52 -2.34
CA SER A 59 13.69 1.52 -2.10
C SER A 59 13.24 0.86 -3.41
N LEU A 60 13.10 1.64 -4.49
CA LEU A 60 12.72 1.14 -5.81
C LEU A 60 13.81 0.22 -6.37
N GLU A 61 15.08 0.64 -6.28
CA GLU A 61 16.21 -0.20 -6.68
C GLU A 61 16.24 -1.52 -5.90
N GLY A 62 16.08 -1.45 -4.56
CA GLY A 62 16.05 -2.62 -3.70
C GLY A 62 14.92 -3.60 -4.05
N VAL A 63 13.72 -3.08 -4.28
CA VAL A 63 12.55 -3.87 -4.69
C VAL A 63 12.78 -4.54 -6.05
N LEU A 64 13.27 -3.79 -7.05
CA LEU A 64 13.55 -4.34 -8.37
C LEU A 64 14.61 -5.44 -8.32
N ARG A 65 15.70 -5.23 -7.58
CA ARG A 65 16.74 -6.23 -7.35
C ARG A 65 16.18 -7.48 -6.68
N PHE A 66 15.33 -7.32 -5.66
CA PHE A 66 14.70 -8.43 -4.96
C PHE A 66 13.76 -9.23 -5.88
N ILE A 67 12.95 -8.56 -6.70
CA ILE A 67 12.05 -9.21 -7.66
C ILE A 67 12.85 -9.98 -8.71
N ALA A 68 13.86 -9.36 -9.32
CA ALA A 68 14.71 -9.99 -10.34
C ALA A 68 15.45 -11.21 -9.78
N GLY A 69 16.00 -11.11 -8.57
CA GLY A 69 16.66 -12.23 -7.90
C GLY A 69 15.72 -13.41 -7.65
N ASN A 70 14.47 -13.14 -7.22
CA ASN A 70 13.47 -14.19 -7.03
C ASN A 70 13.02 -14.84 -8.34
N ALA A 71 12.90 -14.06 -9.42
CA ALA A 71 12.61 -14.60 -10.75
C ALA A 71 13.70 -15.56 -11.23
N ALA A 72 14.98 -15.25 -11.00
CA ALA A 72 16.10 -16.13 -11.32
C ALA A 72 16.06 -17.44 -10.51
N LEU A 73 15.80 -17.35 -9.19
CA LEU A 73 15.64 -18.55 -8.34
C LEU A 73 14.53 -19.46 -8.87
N LEU A 74 13.38 -18.90 -9.27
CA LEU A 74 12.28 -19.67 -9.85
C LEU A 74 12.67 -20.35 -11.17
N ALA A 75 13.39 -19.65 -12.05
CA ALA A 75 13.85 -20.19 -13.33
C ALA A 75 14.80 -21.39 -13.14
N GLU A 76 15.63 -21.37 -12.09
CA GLU A 76 16.48 -22.50 -11.68
C GLU A 76 15.73 -23.60 -10.93
N GLY A 77 14.41 -23.47 -10.76
CA GLY A 77 13.57 -24.40 -10.02
C GLY A 77 13.75 -24.33 -8.50
N LYS A 78 14.53 -23.36 -8.00
CA LYS A 78 14.73 -23.08 -6.58
C LYS A 78 13.55 -22.30 -6.01
N ARG A 79 13.47 -22.28 -4.68
CA ARG A 79 12.42 -21.57 -3.95
C ARG A 79 12.75 -20.06 -3.88
N PRO A 80 11.80 -19.16 -4.15
CA PRO A 80 11.97 -17.73 -3.88
C PRO A 80 12.20 -17.45 -2.39
N MET A 81 12.89 -16.36 -2.11
CA MET A 81 12.95 -15.75 -0.79
C MET A 81 11.57 -15.22 -0.37
N SER A 82 11.35 -15.09 0.94
CA SER A 82 10.17 -14.44 1.55
C SER A 82 8.80 -14.95 1.07
N CYS A 83 8.69 -16.25 0.78
CA CYS A 83 7.40 -16.89 0.44
C CYS A 83 6.46 -16.89 1.65
N LEU A 84 5.25 -16.35 1.49
CA LEU A 84 4.18 -16.40 2.49
C LEU A 84 3.15 -17.47 2.14
N ASN A 85 2.43 -18.02 3.12
CA ASN A 85 1.35 -19.00 2.95
C ASN A 85 1.76 -20.26 2.17
N GLU A 86 2.65 -21.06 2.77
CA GLU A 86 3.33 -22.19 2.12
C GLU A 86 2.40 -23.32 1.59
N SER A 87 1.10 -23.29 1.89
CA SER A 87 0.14 -24.30 1.45
C SER A 87 -0.36 -24.15 0.00
N GLY A 88 0.02 -23.08 -0.72
CA GLY A 88 -0.44 -22.81 -2.10
C GLY A 88 0.45 -23.31 -3.24
N THR A 89 1.72 -23.65 -2.99
CA THR A 89 2.65 -24.07 -4.06
C THR A 89 2.71 -25.58 -4.17
N GLY A 90 1.59 -26.19 -4.56
CA GLY A 90 1.54 -27.57 -5.00
C GLY A 90 2.27 -27.75 -6.33
N ARG A 91 3.60 -27.87 -6.31
CA ARG A 91 4.28 -28.66 -7.34
C ARG A 91 3.85 -30.11 -7.08
N LYS A 92 2.87 -30.61 -7.84
CA LYS A 92 2.70 -32.06 -7.99
C LYS A 92 4.05 -32.60 -8.44
N LYS A 93 4.75 -33.31 -7.55
CA LYS A 93 5.88 -34.14 -7.95
C LYS A 93 5.31 -35.18 -8.93
N SER A 94 5.82 -35.14 -10.16
CA SER A 94 5.66 -36.21 -11.14
C SER A 94 6.22 -37.51 -10.60
#